data_AF-A0A2R5L0Z4-F1
#
_entry.id   AF-A0A2R5L0Z4-F1
#
_cell.length_a   1.000
_cell.length_b   1.000
_cell.length_c   1.000
_cell.angle_alpha   90.00
_cell.angle_beta   90.00
_cell.angle_gamma   90.00
#
_symmetry.space_group_name_H-M   'P 1'
#
loop_
_entity.id
_entity.type
_entity.pdbx_description
1 polymer ?
#
loop_
_entity_poly.entity_id
_entity_poly.type
_entity_poly.pdbx_seq_one_letter_code
_entity_poly.pdbx_strand_id
1 'polypeptide(L)'
;HKADEYSAKYHRINPIGADKIVALMAKGHSLDEIQEKLSCTSGIIKDRLKRAKVELKLKTNKQLLNYYNANKKIIIGDEFFIKRITETKTLIQRVDKFGFEALVRQCELFQHFSDNKIFDRGL
;
A
#
# COMPACT_ATOMS: atom_id res chain seq x y z
N HIS A 1 -1.66 -19.95 6.61
CA HIS A 1 -3.10 -19.58 6.73
C HIS A 1 -3.36 -18.35 7.61
N LYS A 2 -3.35 -18.41 8.96
CA LYS A 2 -3.66 -17.21 9.79
C LYS A 2 -2.66 -16.05 9.67
N ALA A 3 -1.38 -16.35 9.50
CA ALA A 3 -0.34 -15.34 9.29
C ALA A 3 -0.47 -14.63 7.92
N ASP A 4 -0.93 -15.35 6.90
CA ASP A 4 -1.14 -14.82 5.55
C ASP A 4 -2.36 -13.90 5.51
N GLU A 5 -3.46 -14.28 6.18
CA GLU A 5 -4.62 -13.42 6.38
C GLU A 5 -4.28 -12.16 7.18
N TYR A 6 -3.49 -12.28 8.24
CA TYR A 6 -3.07 -11.13 9.05
C TYR A 6 -2.19 -10.16 8.23
N SER A 7 -1.25 -10.70 7.44
CA SER A 7 -0.42 -9.92 6.52
C SER A 7 -1.25 -9.20 5.45
N ALA A 8 -2.19 -9.92 4.81
CA ALA A 8 -3.06 -9.35 3.80
C ALA A 8 -3.98 -8.27 4.38
N LYS A 9 -4.69 -8.56 5.47
CA LYS A 9 -5.70 -7.67 6.05
C LYS A 9 -5.10 -6.42 6.68
N TYR A 10 -3.96 -6.54 7.36
CA TYR A 10 -3.41 -5.43 8.15
C TYR A 10 -2.26 -4.68 7.46
N HIS A 11 -1.44 -5.35 6.64
CA HIS A 11 -0.34 -4.67 5.93
C HIS A 11 -0.68 -4.27 4.50
N ARG A 12 -1.64 -4.92 3.82
CA ARG A 12 -1.97 -4.60 2.42
C ARG A 12 -3.21 -3.74 2.24
N ILE A 13 -4.17 -3.76 3.17
CA ILE A 13 -5.44 -3.00 3.06
C ILE A 13 -5.38 -1.63 3.73
N ASN A 14 -4.61 -1.44 4.80
CA ASN A 14 -4.55 -0.13 5.49
C ASN A 14 -3.57 0.82 4.77
N PRO A 15 -4.04 1.88 4.08
CA PRO A 15 -3.25 2.67 3.14
C PRO A 15 -2.41 3.75 3.85
N ILE A 16 -1.83 3.38 4.99
CA ILE A 16 -1.15 4.32 5.89
C ILE A 16 0.35 4.22 5.66
N GLY A 17 0.89 5.30 5.14
CA GLY A 17 2.32 5.52 5.04
C GLY A 17 2.91 5.99 6.37
N ALA A 18 4.20 5.75 6.53
CA ALA A 18 5.05 6.37 7.53
C ALA A 18 5.05 7.92 7.46
N ASP A 19 4.68 8.55 6.34
CA ASP A 19 4.50 10.00 6.26
C ASP A 19 3.44 10.50 7.25
N LYS A 20 2.26 9.86 7.27
CA LYS A 20 1.17 10.19 8.19
C LYS A 20 1.54 9.88 9.64
N ILE A 21 2.25 8.77 9.86
CA ILE A 21 2.72 8.37 11.19
C ILE A 21 3.73 9.41 11.72
N VAL A 22 4.76 9.75 10.94
CA VAL A 22 5.81 10.68 11.37
C VAL A 22 5.27 12.10 11.46
N ALA A 23 4.25 12.47 10.67
CA ALA A 23 3.53 13.73 10.83
C ALA A 23 2.87 13.86 12.21
N LEU A 24 2.26 12.77 12.72
CA LEU A 24 1.68 12.76 14.06
C LEU A 24 2.75 12.73 15.15
N MET A 25 3.84 11.98 14.95
CA MET A 25 4.99 12.00 15.86
C MET A 25 5.61 13.40 15.98
N ALA A 26 5.72 14.13 14.85
CA ALA A 26 6.24 15.51 14.83
C ALA A 26 5.33 16.50 15.58
N LYS A 27 4.04 16.16 15.73
CA LYS A 27 3.08 16.91 16.56
C LYS A 27 3.10 16.51 18.04
N GLY A 28 3.99 15.59 18.43
CA GLY A 28 4.12 15.13 19.82
C GLY A 28 3.17 14.02 20.22
N HIS A 29 2.44 13.40 19.28
CA HIS A 29 1.53 12.31 19.61
C HIS A 29 2.27 11.04 20.04
N SER A 30 1.74 10.35 21.05
CA SER A 30 2.25 9.06 21.49
C SER A 30 1.91 7.96 20.48
N LEU A 31 2.58 6.80 20.57
CA LEU A 31 2.29 5.68 19.67
C LEU A 31 0.85 5.19 19.83
N ASP A 32 0.30 5.19 21.04
CA ASP A 32 -1.06 4.75 21.32
C ASP A 32 -2.09 5.71 20.69
N GLU A 33 -1.87 7.02 20.83
CA GLU A 33 -2.72 8.05 20.17
C GLU A 33 -2.66 7.93 18.64
N ILE A 34 -1.50 7.59 18.08
CA ILE A 34 -1.34 7.39 16.65
C ILE A 34 -2.10 6.14 16.19
N GLN A 35 -2.09 5.05 16.98
CA GLN A 35 -2.85 3.85 16.68
C GLN A 35 -4.35 4.13 16.59
N GLU A 36 -4.89 4.91 17.51
CA GLU A 36 -6.30 5.30 17.51
C GLU A 36 -6.61 6.22 16.31
N LYS A 37 -5.85 7.30 16.13
CA LYS A 37 -6.05 8.28 15.05
C LYS A 37 -5.95 7.68 13.65
N LEU A 38 -5.07 6.69 13.49
CA LEU A 38 -4.84 6.02 12.22
C LEU A 38 -5.60 4.69 12.11
N SER A 39 -6.37 4.31 13.14
CA SER A 39 -7.09 3.03 13.22
C SER A 39 -6.20 1.86 12.77
N CYS A 40 -4.98 1.80 13.32
CA CYS A 40 -3.96 0.83 12.93
C CYS A 40 -3.26 0.21 14.15
N THR A 41 -2.69 -0.97 13.98
CA THR A 41 -2.00 -1.68 15.07
C THR A 41 -0.56 -1.18 15.23
N SER A 42 0.00 -1.34 16.43
CA SER A 42 1.40 -0.98 16.69
C SER A 42 2.39 -1.71 15.75
N GLY A 43 2.04 -2.92 15.31
CA GLY A 43 2.80 -3.69 14.33
C GLY A 43 2.89 -3.02 12.96
N ILE A 44 1.78 -2.45 12.48
CA ILE A 44 1.77 -1.66 11.23
C ILE A 44 2.66 -0.43 11.40
N ILE A 45 2.52 0.31 12.49
CA ILE A 45 3.33 1.51 12.75
C ILE A 45 4.83 1.17 12.73
N LYS A 46 5.23 0.14 13.47
CA LYS A 46 6.63 -0.31 13.54
C LYS A 46 7.15 -0.76 12.18
N ASP A 47 6.37 -1.51 11.40
CA ASP A 47 6.73 -1.93 10.04
C ASP A 47 6.93 -0.73 9.11
N ARG A 48 5.98 0.22 9.09
CA ARG A 48 6.09 1.42 8.24
C ARG A 48 7.29 2.28 8.59
N LEU A 49 7.55 2.51 9.88
CA LEU A 49 8.73 3.23 10.34
C LEU A 49 10.02 2.49 10.01
N LYS A 50 10.04 1.15 10.12
CA LYS A 50 11.20 0.32 9.76
C LYS A 50 11.50 0.44 8.27
N ARG A 51 10.49 0.26 7.40
CA ARG A 51 10.64 0.39 5.95
C ARG A 51 11.13 1.77 5.53
N ALA A 52 10.52 2.83 6.08
CA ALA A 52 10.94 4.21 5.80
C ALA A 52 12.40 4.47 6.21
N LYS A 53 12.85 3.90 7.33
CA LYS A 53 14.26 3.98 7.75
C LYS A 53 15.20 3.24 6.81
N VAL A 54 14.84 2.04 6.37
CA VAL A 54 15.65 1.26 5.41
C VAL A 54 15.78 2.02 4.10
N GLU A 55 14.68 2.53 3.55
CA GLU A 55 14.63 3.24 2.28
C GLU A 55 15.48 4.51 2.31
N LEU A 56 15.35 5.32 3.37
CA LEU A 56 16.08 6.56 3.54
C LEU A 56 17.49 6.36 4.13
N LYS A 57 17.92 5.11 4.34
CA LYS A 57 19.21 4.74 4.96
C LYS A 57 19.43 5.41 6.33
N LEU A 58 18.36 5.55 7.12
CA LEU A 58 18.35 6.13 8.46
C LEU A 58 18.36 5.04 9.53
N LYS A 59 18.97 5.32 10.68
CA LYS A 59 19.11 4.36 11.78
C LYS A 59 18.07 4.56 12.88
N THR A 60 17.71 5.82 13.16
CA THR A 60 16.85 6.16 14.32
C THR A 60 15.57 6.86 13.91
N ASN A 61 14.55 6.77 14.77
CA ASN A 61 13.30 7.52 14.56
C ASN A 61 13.53 9.03 14.68
N LYS A 62 14.52 9.49 15.46
CA LYS A 62 14.92 10.91 15.53
C LYS A 62 15.42 11.42 14.19
N GLN A 63 16.26 10.63 13.50
CA GLN A 63 16.71 10.96 12.15
C GLN A 63 15.55 11.00 11.15
N LEU A 64 14.60 10.06 11.26
CA LEU A 64 13.41 10.05 10.42
C LEU A 64 12.52 11.28 10.66
N LEU A 65 12.37 11.70 11.92
CA LEU A 65 11.64 12.91 12.31
C LEU A 65 12.31 14.18 11.77
N ASN A 66 13.64 14.27 11.88
CA ASN A 66 14.41 15.38 11.35
C ASN A 66 14.29 15.46 9.82
N TYR A 67 14.38 14.32 9.13
CA TYR A 67 14.17 14.25 7.69
C TYR A 67 12.77 14.73 7.30
N TYR A 68 11.72 14.26 8.00
CA TYR A 68 10.36 14.72 7.78
C TYR A 68 10.20 16.23 8.06
N ASN A 69 10.83 16.76 9.10
CA ASN A 69 10.73 18.18 9.42
C ASN A 69 11.35 19.07 8.33
N ALA A 70 12.44 18.62 7.71
CA ALA A 70 13.10 19.32 6.61
C ALA A 70 12.35 19.20 5.27
N ASN A 71 11.83 18.02 4.94
CA ASN A 71 11.26 17.73 3.61
C ASN A 71 9.72 17.76 3.58
N LYS A 72 9.06 17.76 4.75
CA LYS A 72 7.61 17.64 4.98
C LYS A 72 6.95 16.40 4.36
N LYS A 73 7.74 15.48 3.81
CA LYS A 73 7.28 14.24 3.17
C LYS A 73 8.27 13.12 3.49
N ILE A 74 7.76 11.91 3.65
CA ILE A 74 8.56 10.69 3.63
C ILE A 74 8.26 9.97 2.33
N ILE A 75 9.27 9.83 1.49
CA ILE A 75 9.18 9.04 0.27
C ILE A 75 9.31 7.59 0.71
N ILE A 76 8.19 6.92 0.93
CA ILE A 76 8.20 5.49 1.22
C ILE A 76 8.16 4.80 -0.11
N GLY A 77 9.33 4.29 -0.52
CA GLY A 77 9.48 3.36 -1.61
C GLY A 77 8.76 2.06 -1.30
N ASP A 78 7.47 2.02 -1.60
CA ASP A 78 6.83 0.79 -2.01
C ASP A 78 6.30 1.09 -3.40
N GLU A 79 7.18 1.00 -4.40
CA GLU A 79 6.84 1.26 -5.81
C GLU A 79 5.63 0.42 -6.22
N PHE A 80 5.49 -0.81 -5.69
CA PHE A 80 4.32 -1.64 -5.89
C PHE A 80 3.05 -1.07 -5.25
N PHE A 81 3.15 -0.46 -4.08
CA PHE A 81 2.01 0.23 -3.45
C PHE A 81 1.61 1.49 -4.21
N ILE A 82 2.58 2.32 -4.61
CA ILE A 82 2.33 3.53 -5.40
C ILE A 82 1.71 3.15 -6.75
N LYS A 83 2.29 2.15 -7.42
CA LYS A 83 1.79 1.59 -8.67
C LYS A 83 0.37 1.07 -8.50
N ARG A 84 0.11 0.25 -7.47
CA ARG A 84 -1.23 -0.29 -7.20
C ARG A 84 -2.27 0.78 -6.90
N ILE A 85 -1.97 1.80 -6.10
CA ILE A 85 -2.90 2.94 -5.88
C ILE A 85 -3.20 3.63 -7.20
N THR A 86 -2.15 3.90 -7.98
CA THR A 86 -2.27 4.62 -9.25
C THR A 86 -3.08 3.82 -10.26
N GLU A 87 -2.79 2.53 -10.41
CA GLU A 87 -3.51 1.58 -11.27
C GLU A 87 -4.97 1.42 -10.82
N THR A 88 -5.22 1.27 -9.51
CA THR A 88 -6.58 1.13 -8.97
C THR A 88 -7.40 2.40 -9.19
N LYS A 89 -6.81 3.58 -8.93
CA LYS A 89 -7.47 4.87 -9.19
C LYS A 89 -7.81 5.02 -10.68
N THR A 90 -6.88 4.62 -11.56
CA THR A 90 -7.08 4.68 -13.01
C THR A 90 -8.19 3.71 -13.44
N LEU A 91 -8.24 2.52 -12.86
CA LEU A 91 -9.29 1.52 -13.12
C LEU A 91 -10.67 2.03 -12.69
N ILE A 92 -10.79 2.60 -11.49
CA ILE A 92 -12.06 3.18 -11.00
C ILE A 92 -12.55 4.26 -11.96
N GLN A 93 -11.67 5.21 -12.33
CA GLN A 93 -12.04 6.29 -13.27
C GLN A 93 -12.48 5.75 -14.64
N ARG A 94 -11.85 4.68 -15.12
CA ARG A 94 -12.27 4.02 -16.35
C ARG A 94 -13.64 3.35 -16.19
N VAL A 95 -13.88 2.66 -15.09
CA VAL A 95 -15.17 2.00 -14.81
C VAL A 95 -16.29 3.03 -14.73
N ASP A 96 -16.06 4.16 -14.06
CA ASP A 96 -17.04 5.25 -13.97
C ASP A 96 -17.37 5.85 -15.34
N LYS A 97 -16.37 5.91 -16.24
CA LYS A 97 -16.53 6.51 -17.57
C LYS A 97 -17.16 5.58 -18.60
N PHE A 98 -16.80 4.31 -18.60
CA PHE A 98 -17.13 3.37 -19.68
C PHE A 98 -18.08 2.24 -19.23
N GLY A 99 -18.23 2.03 -17.92
CA GLY A 99 -18.91 0.87 -17.36
C GLY A 99 -18.00 -0.36 -17.28
N PHE A 100 -18.21 -1.17 -16.23
CA PHE A 100 -17.40 -2.36 -15.97
C PHE A 100 -17.48 -3.39 -17.13
N GLU A 101 -18.69 -3.66 -17.63
CA GLU A 101 -18.89 -4.65 -18.70
C GLU A 101 -18.14 -4.28 -19.98
N ALA A 102 -18.21 -3.02 -20.41
CA ALA A 102 -17.54 -2.55 -21.63
C ALA A 102 -16.01 -2.68 -21.53
N LEU A 103 -15.44 -2.37 -20.36
CA LEU A 103 -13.99 -2.53 -20.12
C LEU A 103 -13.56 -4.00 -20.15
N VAL A 104 -14.36 -4.88 -19.53
CA VAL A 104 -14.10 -6.32 -19.51
C VAL A 104 -14.12 -6.89 -20.93
N ARG A 105 -15.09 -6.49 -21.76
CA ARG A 105 -15.17 -6.90 -23.19
C ARG A 105 -13.99 -6.41 -24.04
N GLN A 106 -13.31 -5.34 -23.63
CA GLN A 106 -12.11 -4.82 -24.31
C GLN A 106 -10.81 -5.50 -23.84
N CYS A 107 -10.88 -6.46 -22.92
CA CYS A 107 -9.71 -7.17 -22.43
C CYS A 107 -9.13 -8.09 -23.52
N GLU A 108 -8.00 -7.70 -24.11
CA GLU A 108 -7.32 -8.47 -25.16
C GLU A 108 -6.93 -9.88 -24.71
N LEU A 109 -6.69 -10.08 -23.41
CA LEU A 109 -6.36 -11.40 -22.84
C LEU A 109 -7.45 -12.44 -23.07
N PHE A 110 -8.72 -12.03 -23.20
CA PHE A 110 -9.82 -12.95 -23.48
C PHE A 110 -9.72 -13.61 -24.84
N GLN A 111 -9.04 -12.99 -25.81
CA GLN A 111 -8.78 -13.63 -27.11
C GLN A 111 -7.84 -14.83 -26.98
N HIS A 112 -7.05 -14.88 -25.91
CA HIS A 112 -6.14 -15.97 -25.60
C HIS A 112 -6.74 -16.99 -24.63
N PHE A 113 -7.91 -16.70 -24.05
CA PHE A 113 -8.62 -17.65 -23.22
C PHE A 113 -9.43 -18.61 -24.08
N SER A 114 -8.81 -19.74 -24.41
CA SER A 114 -9.52 -20.92 -24.90
C SER A 114 -9.68 -21.88 -23.73
N ASP A 115 -10.90 -22.01 -23.22
CA ASP A 115 -11.22 -22.84 -22.03
C ASP A 115 -10.64 -24.26 -22.17
N ASN A 116 -10.69 -24.81 -23.38
CA ASN A 116 -10.20 -26.15 -23.72
C ASN A 116 -8.67 -26.27 -23.73
N LYS A 117 -7.92 -25.15 -23.74
CA LYS A 117 -6.44 -25.14 -23.71
C LYS A 117 -5.87 -24.67 -22.38
N ILE A 118 -6.58 -23.81 -21.64
CA ILE A 118 -6.11 -23.26 -20.37
C ILE A 118 -6.04 -24.33 -19.28
N PHE A 119 -6.98 -25.28 -19.30
CA PHE A 119 -7.05 -26.39 -18.34
C PHE A 119 -6.57 -27.72 -18.93
N ASP A 120 -6.06 -27.69 -20.16
CA ASP A 120 -5.49 -28.88 -20.77
C ASP A 120 -4.21 -29.23 -20.03
N ARG A 121 -4.26 -30.32 -19.25
CA ARG A 121 -3.11 -30.78 -18.44
C ARG A 121 -2.14 -31.64 -19.24
N GLY A 122 -2.33 -31.76 -20.56
CA GLY A 122 -1.45 -32.55 -21.42
C GLY A 122 -1.39 -34.02 -20.99
N LEU A 123 -2.56 -34.63 -20.75
CA LEU A 123 -2.69 -36.07 -20.53
C LEU A 123 -2.88 -36.80 -21.87
#